data_AF-A0A955B845-F1
#
_entry.id   AF-A0A955B845-F1
#
_cell.length_a   1.000
_cell.length_b   1.000
_cell.length_c   1.000
_cell.angle_alpha   90.00
_cell.angle_beta   90.00
_cell.angle_gamma   90.00
#
_symmetry.space_group_name_H-M   'P 1'
#
loop_
_entity.id
_entity.type
_entity.pdbx_description
1 polymer ?
#
loop_
_entity_poly.entity_id
_entity_poly.type
_entity_poly.pdbx_seq_one_letter_code
_entity_poly.pdbx_strand_id
1 'polypeptide(L)'
;MNSNMHRIRPFTVAAMFLILLPAGCRRSDRQAVKAEVTSTEVRSSRRAYDGSPPVIPHKPLGATCVTCHTTTGTLVPNMTYAPANPHGNEGRLQNCRQCHLFQHDEGVFVNSDFVAVSQSMSKGDRLFPGAPPTIPHSLSMRSNCAACHCTQAARPEIRCSHPERANCVQCHVPHQTTTEFSIATASE
;
A
#
# COMPACT_ATOMS: atom_id res chain seq x y z
N MET A 1 -24.31 -2.57 83.12
CA MET A 1 -24.00 -1.60 82.05
C MET A 1 -24.11 -2.34 80.72
N ASN A 2 -25.34 -2.48 80.22
CA ASN A 2 -26.00 -1.67 79.18
C ASN A 2 -25.58 -2.02 77.75
N SER A 3 -26.46 -2.79 77.12
CA SER A 3 -26.59 -3.08 75.70
C SER A 3 -26.65 -1.81 74.85
N ASN A 4 -26.05 -1.84 73.66
CA ASN A 4 -26.32 -0.85 72.62
C ASN A 4 -26.65 -1.55 71.29
N MET A 5 -27.96 -1.61 71.01
CA MET A 5 -28.54 -1.98 69.73
C MET A 5 -28.54 -0.75 68.82
N HIS A 6 -27.80 -0.79 67.71
CA HIS A 6 -27.94 0.20 66.64
C HIS A 6 -29.00 -0.25 65.63
N ARG A 7 -30.14 0.46 65.63
CA ARG A 7 -31.18 0.39 64.60
C ARG A 7 -30.70 1.04 63.30
N ILE A 8 -30.82 0.31 62.20
CA ILE A 8 -30.63 0.83 60.84
C ILE A 8 -32.01 1.29 60.31
N ARG A 9 -32.10 2.52 59.79
CA ARG A 9 -33.28 3.05 59.08
C ARG A 9 -33.03 2.98 57.57
N PRO A 10 -34.01 2.56 56.75
CA PRO A 10 -33.88 2.61 55.29
C PRO A 10 -34.17 4.03 54.78
N PHE A 11 -33.23 4.62 54.06
CA PHE A 11 -33.46 5.85 53.30
C PHE A 11 -33.94 5.47 51.89
N THR A 12 -35.16 5.89 51.57
CA THR A 12 -35.80 5.80 50.26
C THR A 12 -35.05 6.69 49.26
N VAL A 13 -34.49 6.11 48.20
CA VAL A 13 -33.91 6.84 47.06
C VAL A 13 -35.01 7.08 46.03
N ALA A 14 -35.43 8.34 45.87
CA ALA A 14 -36.33 8.75 44.81
C ALA A 14 -35.58 8.72 43.46
N ALA A 15 -36.08 7.93 42.52
CA ALA A 15 -35.52 7.83 41.17
C ALA A 15 -35.90 9.07 40.34
N MET A 16 -34.92 9.93 40.08
CA MET A 16 -35.05 11.08 39.21
C MET A 16 -34.78 10.63 37.76
N PHE A 17 -35.86 10.41 36.99
CA PHE A 17 -35.76 10.09 35.56
C PHE A 17 -35.32 11.32 34.77
N LEU A 18 -34.03 11.39 34.42
CA LEU A 18 -33.52 12.29 33.40
C LEU A 18 -33.96 11.80 32.01
N ILE A 19 -34.84 12.54 31.37
CA ILE A 19 -35.21 12.34 29.96
C ILE A 19 -34.04 12.87 29.10
N LEU A 20 -33.20 11.96 28.60
CA LEU A 20 -32.20 12.26 27.56
C LEU A 20 -32.90 12.32 26.20
N LEU A 21 -33.07 13.53 25.67
CA LEU A 21 -33.40 13.76 24.26
C LEU A 21 -32.20 13.35 23.39
N PRO A 22 -32.36 12.43 22.42
CA PRO A 22 -31.29 12.12 21.49
C PRO A 22 -31.11 13.31 20.54
N ALA A 23 -30.08 14.11 20.78
CA ALA A 23 -29.57 15.05 19.80
C ALA A 23 -29.16 14.24 18.56
N GLY A 24 -30.03 14.25 17.54
CA GLY A 24 -29.78 13.59 16.27
C GLY A 24 -28.56 14.21 15.59
N CYS A 25 -27.39 13.62 15.80
CA CYS A 25 -26.22 13.86 14.97
C CYS A 25 -26.57 13.41 13.55
N ARG A 26 -26.96 14.37 12.70
CA ARG A 26 -26.99 14.18 11.24
C ARG A 26 -25.60 13.71 10.82
N ARG A 27 -25.45 12.42 10.55
CA ARG A 27 -24.30 11.90 9.80
C ARG A 27 -24.38 12.58 8.44
N SER A 28 -23.53 13.58 8.24
CA SER A 28 -23.19 14.06 6.92
C SER A 28 -22.76 12.84 6.12
N ASP A 29 -23.56 12.42 5.14
CA ASP A 29 -23.14 11.50 4.09
C ASP A 29 -21.97 12.16 3.34
N ARG A 30 -20.76 12.04 3.88
CA ARG A 30 -19.55 12.17 3.08
C ARG A 30 -19.55 10.94 2.20
N GLN A 31 -20.11 11.10 1.01
CA GLN A 31 -19.95 10.12 -0.05
C GLN A 31 -18.45 9.81 -0.15
N ALA A 32 -18.09 8.57 0.15
CA ALA A 32 -16.71 8.14 0.13
C ALA A 32 -16.19 8.32 -1.30
N VAL A 33 -15.37 9.36 -1.51
CA VAL A 33 -14.63 9.52 -2.76
C VAL A 33 -13.77 8.27 -2.91
N LYS A 34 -14.12 7.43 -3.88
CA LYS A 34 -13.40 6.19 -4.15
C LYS A 34 -12.02 6.61 -4.65
N ALA A 35 -11.02 6.49 -3.79
CA ALA A 35 -9.68 6.94 -4.12
C ALA A 35 -9.14 6.15 -5.31
N GLU A 36 -8.64 6.87 -6.31
CA GLU A 36 -8.19 6.29 -7.57
C GLU A 36 -6.73 5.86 -7.46
N VAL A 37 -6.44 4.58 -7.69
CA VAL A 37 -5.07 4.07 -7.72
C VAL A 37 -4.35 4.71 -8.92
N THR A 38 -3.13 5.22 -8.71
CA THR A 38 -2.29 5.83 -9.78
C THR A 38 -2.24 4.93 -11.02
N SER A 39 -2.24 5.46 -12.25
CA SER A 39 -2.14 4.65 -13.49
C SER A 39 -0.78 3.97 -13.66
N THR A 40 -0.70 2.96 -14.53
CA THR A 40 0.50 2.14 -14.73
C THR A 40 1.62 2.97 -15.35
N GLU A 41 1.25 3.85 -16.26
CA GLU A 41 2.12 4.80 -16.96
C GLU A 41 2.76 5.76 -15.94
N VAL A 42 1.97 6.35 -15.05
CA VAL A 42 2.47 7.26 -14.00
C VAL A 42 3.37 6.52 -13.00
N ARG A 43 3.14 5.23 -12.75
CA ARG A 43 4.06 4.44 -11.92
C ARG A 43 5.37 4.15 -12.64
N SER A 44 5.30 3.82 -13.92
CA SER A 44 6.49 3.55 -14.74
C SER A 44 7.34 4.81 -14.89
N SER A 45 6.73 5.99 -15.08
CA SER A 45 7.48 7.24 -15.23
C SER A 45 8.26 7.67 -13.99
N ARG A 46 7.90 7.14 -12.82
CA ARG A 46 8.62 7.39 -11.55
C ARG A 46 9.85 6.51 -11.38
N ARG A 47 10.22 5.72 -12.38
CA ARG A 47 11.28 4.70 -12.32
C ARG A 47 12.11 4.76 -13.60
N ALA A 48 13.41 4.53 -13.46
CA ALA A 48 14.33 4.49 -14.60
C ALA A 48 14.25 3.17 -15.37
N TYR A 49 13.95 2.07 -14.68
CA TYR A 49 13.81 0.71 -15.22
C TYR A 49 13.02 -0.19 -14.26
N ASP A 50 12.65 -1.41 -14.67
CA ASP A 50 11.95 -2.31 -13.75
C ASP A 50 12.85 -2.77 -12.59
N GLY A 51 12.34 -2.67 -11.37
CA GLY A 51 13.13 -2.86 -10.14
C GLY A 51 13.80 -1.60 -9.60
N SER A 52 14.04 -0.56 -10.41
CA SER A 52 14.58 0.71 -9.90
C SER A 52 13.67 1.32 -8.83
N PRO A 53 14.21 1.87 -7.72
CA PRO A 53 13.40 2.55 -6.71
C PRO A 53 12.60 3.71 -7.33
N PRO A 54 11.31 3.89 -6.97
CA PRO A 54 10.52 5.02 -7.42
C PRO A 54 10.96 6.30 -6.73
N VAL A 55 10.94 7.42 -7.48
CA VAL A 55 10.97 8.76 -6.90
C VAL A 55 9.73 9.02 -6.05
N ILE A 56 9.89 9.82 -4.99
CA ILE A 56 8.79 10.19 -4.08
C ILE A 56 7.99 11.32 -4.73
N PRO A 57 6.70 11.10 -5.07
CA PRO A 57 5.91 12.06 -5.86
C PRO A 57 5.21 13.14 -5.03
N HIS A 58 5.46 13.18 -3.72
CA HIS A 58 4.83 14.12 -2.80
C HIS A 58 5.91 14.88 -2.02
N LYS A 59 5.54 16.05 -1.51
CA LYS A 59 6.41 16.83 -0.60
C LYS A 59 6.56 16.12 0.74
N PRO A 60 7.59 16.43 1.54
CA PRO A 60 7.69 15.95 2.92
C PRO A 60 6.44 16.34 3.72
N LEU A 61 5.82 15.36 4.41
CA LEU A 61 4.55 15.54 5.12
C LEU A 61 4.71 15.64 6.65
N GLY A 62 5.95 15.66 7.17
CA GLY A 62 6.22 15.69 8.61
C GLY A 62 5.87 14.41 9.36
N ALA A 63 5.53 13.32 8.66
CA ALA A 63 5.27 11.99 9.22
C ALA A 63 6.39 11.00 8.83
N THR A 64 6.52 9.90 9.56
CA THR A 64 7.40 8.81 9.14
C THR A 64 6.80 8.07 7.95
N CYS A 65 7.65 7.57 7.04
CA CYS A 65 7.20 6.95 5.78
C CYS A 65 6.17 5.84 6.02
N VAL A 66 6.42 5.01 7.02
CA VAL A 66 5.62 3.82 7.36
C VAL A 66 4.26 4.14 7.98
N THR A 67 3.98 5.40 8.35
CA THR A 67 2.63 5.83 8.76
C THR A 67 1.63 5.65 7.63
N CYS A 68 2.04 5.90 6.39
CA CYS A 68 1.18 5.76 5.21
C CYS A 68 1.58 4.57 4.32
N HIS A 69 2.88 4.30 4.19
CA HIS A 69 3.42 3.17 3.43
C HIS A 69 3.50 1.90 4.29
N THR A 70 2.34 1.45 4.76
CA THR A 70 2.20 0.23 5.57
C THR A 70 2.40 -1.03 4.72
N THR A 71 2.33 -2.23 5.32
CA THR A 71 2.36 -3.50 4.57
C THR A 71 1.19 -3.66 3.60
N THR A 72 0.09 -2.93 3.82
CA THR A 72 -1.10 -2.95 2.99
C THR A 72 -1.35 -1.65 2.22
N GLY A 73 -0.57 -0.60 2.50
CA GLY A 73 -0.85 0.75 2.01
C GLY A 73 -2.08 1.35 2.71
N THR A 74 -2.21 2.67 2.60
CA THR A 74 -3.24 3.43 3.30
C THR A 74 -3.79 4.53 2.41
N LEU A 75 -5.09 4.78 2.46
CA LEU A 75 -5.69 5.96 1.83
C LEU A 75 -5.27 7.22 2.59
N VAL A 76 -4.62 8.16 1.91
CA VAL A 76 -4.23 9.44 2.49
C VAL A 76 -5.28 10.51 2.14
N PRO A 77 -5.90 11.20 3.13
CA PRO A 77 -6.89 12.25 2.87
C PRO A 77 -6.36 13.35 1.95
N ASN A 78 -7.21 13.81 1.01
CA ASN A 78 -6.88 14.82 0.00
C ASN A 78 -5.71 14.44 -0.93
N MET A 79 -5.36 13.15 -0.97
CA MET A 79 -4.41 12.57 -1.92
C MET A 79 -5.05 11.29 -2.50
N THR A 80 -4.26 10.23 -2.66
CA THR A 80 -4.71 8.90 -3.05
C THR A 80 -4.12 7.86 -2.09
N TYR A 81 -4.19 6.58 -2.44
CA TYR A 81 -3.50 5.50 -1.76
C TYR A 81 -1.98 5.71 -1.75
N ALA A 82 -1.41 5.75 -0.55
CA ALA A 82 0.01 5.47 -0.37
C ALA A 82 0.23 3.98 -0.68
N PRO A 83 1.15 3.63 -1.61
CA PRO A 83 1.41 2.25 -1.94
C PRO A 83 1.97 1.49 -0.73
N ALA A 84 1.58 0.22 -0.64
CA ALA A 84 2.12 -0.71 0.35
C ALA A 84 3.63 -0.90 0.17
N ASN A 85 4.34 -1.11 1.27
CA ASN A 85 5.76 -1.39 1.27
C ASN A 85 6.04 -2.85 0.80
N PRO A 86 6.67 -3.06 -0.38
CA PRO A 86 6.88 -4.39 -0.93
C PRO A 86 8.09 -5.13 -0.32
N HIS A 87 8.87 -4.45 0.53
CA HIS A 87 10.08 -5.00 1.17
C HIS A 87 10.13 -4.70 2.68
N GLY A 88 8.99 -4.37 3.29
CA GLY A 88 8.90 -3.96 4.70
C GLY A 88 9.12 -5.07 5.74
N ASN A 89 9.12 -6.32 5.31
CA ASN A 89 9.32 -7.49 6.18
C ASN A 89 10.81 -7.89 6.29
N GLU A 90 11.66 -7.29 5.46
CA GLU A 90 13.10 -7.53 5.46
C GLU A 90 13.75 -6.49 6.38
N GLY A 91 14.02 -6.88 7.64
CA GLY A 91 14.42 -6.02 8.77
C GLY A 91 15.66 -5.12 8.58
N ARG A 92 16.24 -5.06 7.38
CA ARG A 92 17.39 -4.23 6.99
C ARG A 92 17.02 -2.94 6.24
N LEU A 93 15.75 -2.69 5.91
CA LEU A 93 15.35 -1.63 4.95
C LEU A 93 14.56 -0.46 5.57
N GLN A 94 14.89 -0.10 6.81
CA GLN A 94 14.19 0.99 7.52
C GLN A 94 14.60 2.40 7.06
N ASN A 95 15.75 2.54 6.36
CA ASN A 95 16.18 3.82 5.80
C ASN A 95 15.66 4.00 4.36
N CYS A 96 14.36 4.27 4.22
CA CYS A 96 13.71 4.41 2.91
C CYS A 96 14.42 5.41 1.99
N ARG A 97 15.00 6.47 2.57
CA ARG A 97 15.65 7.57 1.85
C ARG A 97 17.03 7.23 1.30
N GLN A 98 17.55 6.02 1.57
CA GLN A 98 18.74 5.52 0.91
C GLN A 98 18.48 5.26 -0.58
N CYS A 99 17.26 4.84 -0.92
CA CYS A 99 16.88 4.45 -2.29
C CYS A 99 15.76 5.32 -2.86
N HIS A 100 14.81 5.74 -2.03
CA HIS A 100 13.68 6.58 -2.43
C HIS A 100 13.99 8.05 -2.19
N LEU A 101 14.10 8.82 -3.27
CA LEU A 101 14.49 10.22 -3.21
C LEU A 101 13.33 11.14 -3.58
N PHE A 102 13.31 12.32 -2.98
CA PHE A 102 12.43 13.41 -3.40
C PHE A 102 12.98 14.03 -4.68
N GLN A 103 12.08 14.34 -5.61
CA GLN A 103 12.43 15.15 -6.77
C GLN A 103 12.32 16.63 -6.39
N HIS A 104 13.39 17.39 -6.62
CA HIS A 104 13.47 18.82 -6.30
C HIS A 104 13.25 19.71 -7.52
N ASP A 105 13.64 19.23 -8.70
CA ASP A 105 13.50 19.91 -9.97
C ASP A 105 13.24 18.90 -11.11
N GLU A 106 12.78 19.40 -12.25
CA GLU A 106 12.56 18.62 -13.48
C GLU A 106 13.75 18.73 -14.46
N GLY A 107 14.80 19.46 -14.06
CA GLY A 107 15.98 19.66 -14.88
C GLY A 107 16.95 18.47 -14.80
N VAL A 108 17.87 18.42 -15.76
CA VAL A 108 19.04 17.55 -15.65
C VAL A 108 20.14 18.30 -14.91
N PHE A 109 20.76 17.68 -13.91
CA PHE A 109 21.94 18.25 -13.24
C PHE A 109 23.12 18.36 -14.22
N VAL A 110 23.28 17.31 -15.04
CA VAL A 110 24.22 17.23 -16.15
C VAL A 110 23.59 16.37 -17.24
N ASN A 111 23.91 16.65 -18.51
CA ASN A 111 23.47 15.82 -19.62
C ASN A 111 23.96 14.38 -19.43
N SER A 112 23.11 13.42 -19.78
CA SER A 112 23.39 12.00 -19.70
C SER A 112 22.81 11.31 -20.93
N ASP A 113 23.58 10.40 -21.51
CA ASP A 113 23.12 9.54 -22.61
C ASP A 113 22.31 8.33 -22.10
N PHE A 114 22.05 8.26 -20.78
CA PHE A 114 21.22 7.21 -20.19
C PHE A 114 19.78 7.29 -20.70
N VAL A 115 19.30 6.20 -21.29
CA VAL A 115 17.91 6.05 -21.72
C VAL A 115 17.18 5.14 -20.74
N ALA A 116 16.14 5.67 -20.10
CA ALA A 116 15.27 4.90 -19.22
C ALA A 116 14.51 3.82 -20.02
N VAL A 117 14.33 2.65 -19.41
CA VAL A 117 13.53 1.55 -19.97
C VAL A 117 12.21 1.52 -19.23
N SER A 118 11.08 1.65 -19.92
CA SER A 118 9.76 1.56 -19.28
C SER A 118 9.60 0.21 -18.58
N GLN A 119 8.97 0.19 -17.40
CA GLN A 119 8.70 -1.08 -16.72
C GLN A 119 7.86 -1.98 -17.61
N SER A 120 8.29 -3.23 -17.83
CA SER A 120 7.43 -4.20 -18.50
C SER A 120 6.31 -4.60 -17.55
N MET A 121 5.08 -4.30 -17.92
CA MET A 121 3.88 -4.75 -17.21
C MET A 121 3.40 -6.06 -17.83
N SER A 122 4.37 -6.93 -18.10
CA SER A 122 4.17 -8.21 -18.76
C SER A 122 3.30 -9.10 -17.88
N LYS A 123 2.34 -9.76 -18.52
CA LYS A 123 1.54 -10.80 -17.89
C LYS A 123 2.42 -12.04 -17.74
N GLY A 124 2.40 -12.67 -16.57
CA GLY A 124 3.04 -13.96 -16.37
C GLY A 124 2.43 -15.03 -17.26
N ASP A 125 3.28 -15.80 -17.93
CA ASP A 125 2.88 -16.92 -18.78
C ASP A 125 2.22 -18.03 -17.95
N ARG A 126 1.37 -18.81 -18.62
CA ARG A 126 0.69 -19.96 -18.02
C ARG A 126 0.93 -21.18 -18.88
N LEU A 127 1.20 -22.32 -18.23
CA LEU A 127 1.31 -23.60 -18.92
C LEU A 127 -0.01 -24.01 -19.60
N PHE A 128 -1.15 -23.70 -18.97
CA PHE A 128 -2.50 -23.91 -19.50
C PHE A 128 -3.48 -22.90 -18.86
N PRO A 129 -4.71 -22.68 -19.39
CA PRO A 129 -5.61 -21.60 -18.95
C PRO A 129 -5.95 -21.55 -17.44
N GLY A 130 -5.87 -22.66 -16.72
CA GLY A 130 -6.07 -22.75 -15.27
C GLY A 130 -4.79 -22.74 -14.43
N ALA A 131 -3.60 -22.87 -15.04
CA ALA A 131 -2.34 -22.91 -14.32
C ALA A 131 -2.04 -21.54 -13.68
N PRO A 132 -1.41 -21.48 -12.49
CA PRO A 132 -0.88 -20.24 -11.94
C PRO A 132 0.05 -19.55 -12.94
N PRO A 133 -0.04 -18.21 -13.10
CA PRO A 133 0.91 -17.47 -13.93
C PRO A 133 2.30 -17.51 -13.28
N THR A 134 3.34 -17.53 -14.10
CA THR A 134 4.72 -17.29 -13.65
C THR A 134 4.86 -15.87 -13.08
N ILE A 135 5.90 -15.63 -12.29
CA ILE A 135 6.23 -14.28 -11.80
C ILE A 135 7.11 -13.61 -12.87
N PRO A 136 6.63 -12.56 -13.56
CA PRO A 136 7.31 -11.98 -14.71
C PRO A 136 8.36 -10.92 -14.34
N HIS A 137 8.66 -10.76 -13.04
CA HIS A 137 9.58 -9.76 -12.52
C HIS A 137 10.46 -10.32 -11.41
N SER A 138 11.57 -9.64 -11.12
CA SER A 138 12.44 -9.99 -10.00
C SER A 138 11.71 -9.89 -8.65
N LEU A 139 12.05 -10.79 -7.73
CA LEU A 139 11.57 -10.79 -6.34
C LEU A 139 12.44 -9.94 -5.41
N SER A 140 13.64 -9.52 -5.86
CA SER A 140 14.52 -8.67 -5.07
C SER A 140 13.80 -7.37 -4.70
N MET A 141 13.76 -7.03 -3.40
CA MET A 141 13.03 -5.87 -2.86
C MET A 141 11.51 -5.87 -3.18
N ARG A 142 10.95 -7.03 -3.58
CA ARG A 142 9.55 -7.23 -3.98
C ARG A 142 8.96 -8.55 -3.45
N SER A 143 9.53 -9.07 -2.37
CA SER A 143 9.16 -10.36 -1.79
C SER A 143 7.75 -10.36 -1.16
N ASN A 144 7.26 -9.20 -0.70
CA ASN A 144 5.89 -9.06 -0.22
C ASN A 144 4.90 -8.93 -1.40
N CYS A 145 4.57 -10.07 -2.01
CA CYS A 145 3.64 -10.17 -3.15
C CYS A 145 2.31 -9.45 -2.88
N ALA A 146 1.80 -9.58 -1.65
CA ALA A 146 0.53 -9.01 -1.25
C ALA A 146 0.51 -7.48 -1.39
N ALA A 147 1.64 -6.79 -1.18
CA ALA A 147 1.73 -5.33 -1.27
C ALA A 147 1.18 -4.77 -2.60
N CYS A 148 1.47 -5.45 -3.71
CA CYS A 148 1.06 -5.02 -5.05
C CYS A 148 -0.16 -5.77 -5.57
N HIS A 149 -0.40 -7.01 -5.12
CA HIS A 149 -1.42 -7.88 -5.68
C HIS A 149 -2.67 -8.03 -4.80
N CYS A 150 -2.61 -7.85 -3.48
CA CYS A 150 -3.71 -8.21 -2.58
C CYS A 150 -4.33 -7.03 -1.82
N THR A 151 -3.71 -5.85 -1.86
CA THR A 151 -4.17 -4.69 -1.07
C THR A 151 -5.30 -3.91 -1.75
N GLN A 152 -5.94 -3.00 -1.00
CA GLN A 152 -6.85 -2.02 -1.61
C GLN A 152 -6.11 -1.03 -2.53
N ALA A 153 -4.83 -0.76 -2.21
CA ALA A 153 -3.92 0.00 -3.07
C ALA A 153 -3.43 -0.81 -4.29
N ALA A 154 -3.74 -2.11 -4.36
CA ALA A 154 -3.40 -2.95 -5.50
C ALA A 154 -4.20 -2.51 -6.71
N ARG A 155 -3.50 -2.46 -7.83
CA ARG A 155 -4.06 -2.22 -9.16
C ARG A 155 -5.08 -3.29 -9.55
N PRO A 156 -6.26 -2.93 -10.07
CA PRO A 156 -7.26 -3.91 -10.48
C PRO A 156 -6.73 -4.94 -11.49
N GLU A 157 -5.85 -4.53 -12.40
CA GLU A 157 -5.35 -5.35 -13.51
C GLU A 157 -4.48 -6.54 -13.05
N ILE A 158 -3.83 -6.41 -11.90
CA ILE A 158 -2.93 -7.42 -11.34
C ILE A 158 -3.44 -7.95 -10.00
N ARG A 159 -4.67 -7.63 -9.60
CA ARG A 159 -5.19 -8.01 -8.29
C ARG A 159 -5.32 -9.54 -8.19
N CYS A 160 -4.79 -10.08 -7.11
CA CYS A 160 -4.90 -11.48 -6.74
C CYS A 160 -6.36 -11.87 -6.55
N SER A 161 -6.75 -13.01 -7.12
CA SER A 161 -8.09 -13.57 -6.98
C SER A 161 -8.27 -14.43 -5.72
N HIS A 162 -7.18 -14.74 -5.01
CA HIS A 162 -7.15 -15.63 -3.84
C HIS A 162 -6.26 -15.05 -2.73
N PRO A 163 -6.62 -13.89 -2.15
CA PRO A 163 -5.82 -13.21 -1.15
C PRO A 163 -5.62 -14.01 0.15
N GLU A 164 -6.43 -15.05 0.38
CA GLU A 164 -6.32 -15.96 1.52
C GLU A 164 -5.09 -16.88 1.46
N ARG A 165 -4.44 -17.00 0.29
CA ARG A 165 -3.24 -17.83 0.11
C ARG A 165 -1.98 -17.02 0.40
N ALA A 166 -1.32 -17.32 1.53
CA ALA A 166 -0.17 -16.56 2.00
C ALA A 166 1.16 -16.88 1.29
N ASN A 167 1.34 -18.09 0.74
CA ASN A 167 2.59 -18.51 0.12
C ASN A 167 2.50 -18.50 -1.42
N CYS A 168 2.64 -17.33 -2.03
CA CYS A 168 2.46 -17.14 -3.47
C CYS A 168 3.47 -17.97 -4.29
N VAL A 169 4.72 -18.04 -3.84
CA VAL A 169 5.82 -18.74 -4.55
C VAL A 169 5.71 -20.26 -4.50
N GLN A 170 4.76 -20.81 -3.74
CA GLN A 170 4.43 -22.23 -3.79
C GLN A 170 3.84 -22.64 -5.15
N CYS A 171 3.09 -21.73 -5.78
CA CYS A 171 2.39 -21.98 -7.04
C CYS A 171 2.91 -21.11 -8.19
N HIS A 172 3.29 -19.87 -7.89
CA HIS A 172 3.80 -18.93 -8.87
C HIS A 172 5.32 -19.03 -8.95
N VAL A 173 5.82 -19.67 -10.00
CA VAL A 173 7.27 -19.85 -10.20
C VAL A 173 7.85 -18.62 -10.91
N PRO A 174 9.00 -18.08 -10.47
CA PRO A 174 9.69 -17.01 -11.20
C PRO A 174 10.04 -17.41 -12.63
N HIS A 175 9.77 -16.51 -13.57
CA HIS A 175 10.28 -16.65 -14.92
C HIS A 175 11.79 -16.36 -14.92
N GLN A 176 12.58 -17.24 -15.53
CA GLN A 176 14.02 -16.99 -15.72
C GLN A 176 14.20 -16.16 -16.99
N THR A 177 14.50 -14.88 -16.85
CA THR A 177 14.88 -14.02 -17.97
C THR A 177 16.39 -14.02 -18.12
N THR A 178 16.92 -14.39 -19.29
CA THR A 178 18.34 -14.21 -19.65
C THR A 178 18.66 -12.77 -20.09
N THR A 179 17.63 -11.94 -20.28
CA THR A 179 17.72 -10.52 -20.63
C THR A 179 16.81 -9.71 -19.70
N GLU A 180 17.39 -8.93 -18.79
CA GLU A 180 16.63 -8.02 -17.90
C GLU A 180 16.27 -6.69 -18.59
N PHE A 181 17.05 -6.29 -19.61
CA PHE A 181 16.87 -5.04 -20.35
C PHE A 181 16.95 -5.31 -21.85
N SER A 182 15.81 -5.34 -22.52
CA SER A 182 15.75 -5.30 -23.98
C SER A 182 15.23 -3.94 -24.40
N ILE A 183 16.10 -3.13 -25.02
CA ILE A 183 15.65 -1.94 -25.74
C ILE A 183 14.94 -2.47 -26.98
N ALA A 184 13.64 -2.23 -27.10
CA ALA A 184 12.97 -2.44 -28.38
C ALA A 184 13.63 -1.50 -29.39
N THR A 185 14.47 -2.03 -30.27
CA THR A 185 14.94 -1.27 -31.43
C THR A 185 13.69 -0.95 -32.23
N ALA A 186 13.36 0.34 -32.36
CA ALA A 186 12.30 0.77 -33.27
C ALA A 186 12.63 0.17 -34.64
N SER A 187 11.76 -0.71 -35.13
CA SER A 187 11.82 -1.16 -36.52
C SER A 187 11.58 0.06 -37.41
N GLU A 188 12.54 0.36 -38.27
CA GLU A 188 12.50 1.42 -39.30
C GLU A 188 11.28 1.28 -40.23
#